data_AF-A0A7C5XAD0-F1
#
_entry.id   AF-A0A7C5XAD0-F1
#
_cell.length_a   1.000
_cell.length_b   1.000
_cell.length_c   1.000
_cell.angle_alpha   90.00
_cell.angle_beta   90.00
_cell.angle_gamma   90.00
#
_symmetry.space_group_name_H-M   'P 1'
#
loop_
_entity.id
_entity.type
_entity.pdbx_description
1 polymer ?
#
loop_
_entity_poly.entity_id
_entity_poly.type
_entity_poly.pdbx_seq_one_letter_code
_entity_poly.pdbx_strand_id
1 'polypeptide(L)'
;MTAFYDFLWEAVRRPTLIINYAREVGVSLPQPPEDFYKRLEYVARAIVQLLKAERDDSVFWRSRCAEAKRFYLEASQDLKEVGVEIGEFRLC
;
A
#
# COMPACT_ATOMS: atom_id res chain seq x y z
N MET A 1 7.86 0.57 17.81
CA MET A 1 7.76 0.78 16.36
C MET A 1 6.65 -0.12 15.87
N THR A 2 5.56 0.46 15.37
CA THR A 2 4.51 -0.27 14.65
C THR A 2 5.08 -0.71 13.31
N ALA A 3 4.81 -1.95 12.87
CA ALA A 3 5.34 -2.46 11.60
C ALA A 3 4.74 -1.68 10.43
N PHE A 4 5.45 -1.57 9.31
CA PHE A 4 4.92 -0.90 8.12
C PHE A 4 3.67 -1.62 7.59
N TYR A 5 3.61 -2.94 7.76
CA TYR A 5 2.42 -3.74 7.54
C TYR A 5 1.19 -3.22 8.32
N ASP A 6 1.34 -2.93 9.62
CA ASP A 6 0.23 -2.43 10.45
C ASP A 6 -0.23 -1.05 9.97
N PHE A 7 0.72 -0.19 9.60
CA PHE A 7 0.44 1.11 9.00
C PHE A 7 -0.41 0.99 7.72
N LEU A 8 -0.14 0.01 6.85
CA LEU A 8 -0.92 -0.17 5.62
C LEU A 8 -2.37 -0.55 5.91
N TRP A 9 -2.61 -1.47 6.85
CA TRP A 9 -3.96 -1.80 7.28
C TRP A 9 -4.66 -0.63 7.98
N GLU A 10 -3.93 0.14 8.77
CA GLU A 10 -4.46 1.34 9.40
C GLU A 10 -4.80 2.40 8.34
N ALA A 11 -4.02 2.51 7.27
CA ALA A 11 -4.29 3.40 6.14
C ALA A 11 -5.55 3.00 5.35
N VAL A 12 -5.90 1.71 5.27
CA VAL A 12 -7.20 1.31 4.69
C VAL A 12 -8.35 1.88 5.53
N ARG A 13 -8.22 1.83 6.87
CA ARG A 13 -9.23 2.38 7.80
C ARG A 13 -9.24 3.92 7.80
N ARG A 14 -8.06 4.54 7.71
CA ARG A 14 -7.81 5.98 7.77
C ARG A 14 -6.95 6.41 6.57
N PRO A 15 -7.54 6.62 5.38
CA PRO A 15 -6.78 6.87 4.15
C PRO A 15 -5.99 8.18 4.14
N THR A 16 -6.26 9.10 5.07
CA THR A 16 -5.41 10.28 5.29
C THR A 16 -3.97 9.91 5.64
N LEU A 17 -3.73 8.76 6.26
CA LEU A 17 -2.38 8.29 6.61
C LEU A 17 -1.52 8.06 5.37
N ILE A 18 -2.01 7.30 4.38
CA ILE A 18 -1.25 7.03 3.15
C ILE A 18 -1.10 8.28 2.28
N ILE A 19 -2.05 9.21 2.34
CA ILE A 19 -1.97 10.49 1.60
C ILE A 19 -0.90 11.40 2.19
N ASN A 20 -0.86 11.53 3.52
CA ASN A 20 0.16 12.33 4.19
C ASN A 20 1.55 11.73 3.94
N TYR A 21 1.65 10.42 4.07
CA TYR A 21 2.87 9.69 3.74
C TYR A 21 3.31 9.89 2.28
N ALA A 22 2.39 9.79 1.33
CA ALA A 22 2.68 10.05 -0.09
C ALA A 22 3.23 11.45 -0.34
N ARG A 23 2.66 12.46 0.34
CA ARG A 23 3.13 13.85 0.27
C ARG A 23 4.57 13.99 0.78
N GLU A 24 4.92 13.31 1.87
CA GLU A 24 6.27 13.34 2.45
C GLU A 24 7.33 12.78 1.48
N VAL A 25 6.96 11.79 0.68
CA VAL A 25 7.86 11.14 -0.29
C VAL A 25 7.72 11.69 -1.71
N GLY A 26 6.98 12.79 -1.90
CA GLY A 26 6.82 13.46 -3.19
C GLY A 26 5.91 12.76 -4.21
N VAL A 27 5.05 11.83 -3.77
CA VAL A 27 4.07 11.13 -4.60
C VAL A 27 2.69 11.80 -4.46
N SER A 28 2.07 12.11 -5.60
CA SER A 28 0.68 12.59 -5.63
C SER A 28 -0.27 11.41 -5.80
N LEU A 29 -1.17 11.22 -4.83
CA LEU A 29 -2.24 10.22 -4.91
C LEU A 29 -3.59 10.91 -5.10
N PRO A 30 -4.54 10.28 -5.83
CA PRO A 30 -5.89 10.81 -5.97
C PRO A 30 -6.65 10.77 -4.64
N GLN A 31 -7.84 11.40 -4.58
CA GLN A 31 -8.69 11.31 -3.39
C GLN A 31 -9.06 9.83 -3.10
N PRO A 32 -9.04 9.42 -1.82
CA PRO A 32 -9.34 8.05 -1.47
C PRO A 32 -10.86 7.80 -1.58
N PRO A 33 -11.28 6.61 -2.01
CA PRO A 33 -12.68 6.24 -2.04
C PRO A 33 -13.25 6.05 -0.62
N GLU A 34 -14.58 6.06 -0.48
CA GLU A 34 -15.24 5.82 0.82
C GLU A 34 -15.42 4.33 1.13
N ASP A 35 -15.75 3.55 0.10
CA ASP A 35 -15.96 2.10 0.21
C ASP A 35 -14.70 1.37 0.70
N PHE A 36 -14.90 0.35 1.55
CA PHE A 36 -13.79 -0.37 2.16
C PHE A 36 -12.94 -1.12 1.13
N TYR A 37 -13.55 -1.89 0.23
CA TYR A 37 -12.82 -2.67 -0.77
C TYR A 37 -12.13 -1.75 -1.79
N LYS A 38 -12.78 -0.66 -2.18
CA LYS A 38 -12.12 0.37 -3.00
C LYS A 38 -10.94 1.02 -2.28
N ARG A 39 -11.00 1.22 -0.95
CA ARG A 39 -9.86 1.72 -0.17
C ARG A 39 -8.74 0.69 -0.08
N LEU A 40 -9.08 -0.58 0.08
CA LEU A 40 -8.12 -1.68 0.10
C LEU A 40 -7.33 -1.73 -1.23
N GLU A 41 -8.05 -1.68 -2.35
CA GLU A 41 -7.44 -1.57 -3.68
C GLU A 41 -6.58 -0.30 -3.81
N TYR A 42 -7.12 0.86 -3.40
CA TYR A 42 -6.41 2.14 -3.45
C TYR A 42 -5.08 2.09 -2.69
N VAL A 43 -5.07 1.55 -1.46
CA VAL A 43 -3.85 1.42 -0.65
C VAL A 43 -2.88 0.41 -1.28
N ALA A 44 -3.37 -0.73 -1.78
CA ALA A 44 -2.55 -1.73 -2.47
C ALA A 44 -1.86 -1.17 -3.72
N ARG A 45 -2.54 -0.33 -4.49
CA ARG A 45 -1.93 0.36 -5.64
C ARG A 45 -1.00 1.50 -5.22
N ALA A 46 -1.37 2.25 -4.19
CA ALA A 46 -0.56 3.35 -3.68
C ALA A 46 0.78 2.85 -3.16
N ILE A 47 0.81 1.73 -2.42
CA ILE A 47 2.06 1.24 -1.83
C ILE A 47 3.11 0.88 -2.88
N VAL A 48 2.69 0.33 -4.02
CA VAL A 48 3.61 0.04 -5.13
C VAL A 48 4.24 1.32 -5.69
N GLN A 49 3.48 2.42 -5.77
CA GLN A 49 4.00 3.71 -6.24
C GLN A 49 4.96 4.33 -5.22
N LEU A 50 4.61 4.26 -3.94
CA LEU A 50 5.43 4.80 -2.85
C LEU A 50 6.78 4.10 -2.77
N LEU A 51 6.80 2.77 -2.75
CA LEU A 51 8.04 2.02 -2.69
C LEU A 51 8.92 2.21 -3.93
N LYS A 52 8.34 2.50 -5.10
CA LYS A 52 9.12 2.89 -6.29
C LYS A 52 9.79 4.24 -6.12
N ALA A 53 9.08 5.22 -5.55
CA ALA A 53 9.61 6.56 -5.32
C ALA A 53 10.71 6.56 -4.25
N GLU A 54 10.56 5.74 -3.22
CA GLU A 54 11.51 5.62 -2.11
C GLU A 54 12.65 4.63 -2.36
N ARG A 55 12.75 4.07 -3.58
CA ARG A 55 13.66 2.97 -3.85
C ARG A 55 15.11 3.35 -3.56
N ASP A 56 15.71 2.62 -2.64
CA ASP A 56 17.13 2.65 -2.35
C ASP A 56 17.69 1.21 -2.14
N ASP A 57 18.99 1.11 -1.87
CA ASP A 57 19.66 -0.18 -1.62
C ASP A 57 19.73 -0.55 -0.12
N SER A 58 18.97 0.14 0.73
CA SER A 58 19.04 -0.03 2.18
C SER A 58 18.33 -1.31 2.65
N VAL A 59 18.81 -1.86 3.78
CA VAL A 59 18.11 -2.94 4.50
C VAL A 59 16.71 -2.49 4.93
N PHE A 60 16.57 -1.20 5.27
CA PHE A 60 15.30 -0.61 5.66
C PHE A 60 14.26 -0.69 4.53
N TRP A 61 14.61 -0.26 3.31
CA TRP A 61 13.72 -0.35 2.17
C TRP A 61 13.33 -1.80 1.84
N ARG A 62 14.30 -2.73 1.87
CA ARG A 62 14.00 -4.17 1.65
C ARG A 62 13.03 -4.73 2.68
N SER A 63 13.17 -4.36 3.96
CA SER A 63 12.23 -4.74 5.02
C SER A 63 10.82 -4.23 4.71
N ARG A 64 10.70 -2.94 4.37
CA ARG A 64 9.41 -2.33 4.02
C ARG A 64 8.78 -2.97 2.79
N CYS A 65 9.59 -3.35 1.82
CA CYS A 65 9.07 -4.03 0.64
C CYS A 65 8.53 -5.43 0.95
N ALA A 66 9.20 -6.20 1.81
CA ALA A 66 8.70 -7.50 2.24
C ALA A 66 7.35 -7.38 2.97
N GLU A 67 7.21 -6.38 3.84
CA GLU A 67 5.95 -6.09 4.55
C GLU A 67 4.84 -5.61 3.61
N ALA A 68 5.16 -4.74 2.66
CA ALA A 68 4.21 -4.30 1.65
C ALA A 68 3.78 -5.43 0.71
N LYS A 69 4.69 -6.33 0.34
CA LYS A 69 4.38 -7.52 -0.45
C LYS A 69 3.38 -8.40 0.28
N ARG A 70 3.59 -8.64 1.57
CA ARG A 70 2.65 -9.38 2.42
C ARG A 70 1.27 -8.73 2.41
N PHE A 71 1.19 -7.44 2.73
CA PHE A 71 -0.07 -6.69 2.69
C PHE A 71 -0.75 -6.79 1.32
N TYR A 72 -0.01 -6.60 0.23
CA TYR A 72 -0.56 -6.63 -1.12
C TYR A 72 -1.15 -8.00 -1.49
N LEU A 73 -0.48 -9.09 -1.10
CA LEU A 73 -0.98 -10.44 -1.35
C LEU A 73 -2.27 -10.73 -0.58
N GLU A 74 -2.33 -10.34 0.70
CA GLU A 74 -3.54 -10.47 1.51
C GLU A 74 -4.68 -9.61 0.93
N ALA A 75 -4.40 -8.34 0.62
CA ALA A 75 -5.35 -7.44 -0.04
C ALA A 75 -5.85 -8.00 -1.38
N SER A 76 -4.98 -8.60 -2.18
CA SER A 76 -5.35 -9.21 -3.45
C SER A 76 -6.26 -10.42 -3.28
N GLN A 77 -6.10 -11.19 -2.19
CA GLN A 77 -6.97 -12.32 -1.89
C GLN A 77 -8.36 -11.82 -1.49
N ASP A 78 -8.44 -10.87 -0.56
CA ASP A 78 -9.70 -10.26 -0.11
C ASP A 78 -10.47 -9.59 -1.26
N LEU A 79 -9.76 -8.87 -2.14
CA LEU A 79 -10.38 -8.22 -3.30
C LEU A 79 -10.93 -9.24 -4.31
N LYS A 80 -10.25 -10.38 -4.46
CA LYS A 80 -10.71 -11.45 -5.34
C LYS A 80 -12.04 -12.05 -4.86
N GLU A 81 -12.26 -12.13 -3.56
CA GLU A 81 -13.53 -12.62 -2.99
C GLU A 81 -14.74 -11.74 -3.38
N VAL A 82 -14.50 -10.45 -3.65
CA VAL A 82 -15.52 -9.49 -4.10
C VAL A 82 -15.48 -9.21 -5.60
N GLY A 83 -14.75 -10.03 -6.37
CA GLY A 83 -14.67 -9.93 -7.83
C GLY A 83 -13.77 -8.81 -8.37
N VAL A 84 -12.87 -8.28 -7.54
CA VAL A 84 -11.87 -7.28 -7.94
C VAL A 84 -10.51 -7.94 -8.12
N GLU A 85 -9.96 -7.85 -9.32
CA GLU A 85 -8.60 -8.34 -9.61
C GLU A 85 -7.60 -7.18 -9.66
N ILE A 86 -6.54 -7.29 -8.86
CA ILE A 86 -5.38 -6.41 -8.92
C ILE A 86 -4.18 -7.17 -9.50
N GLY A 87 -3.31 -6.47 -10.22
CA GLY A 87 -2.15 -7.08 -10.87
C GLY A 87 -1.15 -7.68 -9.88
N GLU A 88 -0.12 -8.36 -10.36
CA GLU A 88 0.90 -8.95 -9.49
C GLU A 88 1.78 -7.89 -8.80
N PHE A 89 2.18 -8.17 -7.56
CA PHE A 89 3.23 -7.42 -6.88
C PHE A 89 4.59 -7.77 -7.47
N ARG A 90 5.07 -6.94 -8.39
CA ARG A 90 6.37 -7.10 -9.09
C ARG A 90 7.48 -6.21 -8.56
N LEU A 91 7.21 -5.50 -7.47
CA LEU A 91 8.24 -4.72 -6.80
C LEU A 91 8.92 -5.65 -5.80
N CYS A 92 10.24 -5.78 -5.85
CA CYS A 92 11.01 -6.79 -5.09
C CYS A 92 10.77 -8.24 -5.58
#